data_AF-A0A4S8S0M4-F1
#
_entry.id   AF-A0A4S8S0M4-F1
#
_cell.length_a   1.000
_cell.length_b   1.000
_cell.length_c   1.000
_cell.angle_alpha   90.00
_cell.angle_beta   90.00
_cell.angle_gamma   90.00
#
_symmetry.space_group_name_H-M   'P 1'
#
loop_
_entity.id
_entity.type
_entity.pdbx_description
1 polymer ?
#
loop_
_entity_poly.entity_id
_entity_poly.type
_entity_poly.pdbx_seq_one_letter_code
_entity_poly.pdbx_strand_id
1 'polypeptide(L)'
;MTTGGIFAPTIRYNHGTFYILTTYADTFLPFEQNSIIFTTDDIFSNNWTQPMYLDQAGIDPDLFWDTDGPVYLNTGCPESGPEGGITHLSLHFASRYSSQNINDTYQLGRETFLSPVTWSVDGWPCANGGKLITFDMQDPNLPSQSNVSNLLVHNFLSPSLQLGWEFRGTPSRPRWRIENDSMVLRGTVATLSALDGMALVLGKQDALFYDFSVDMSFNPTLPTHEAGIVAWVNDLYHNTIFLVQCQDQTNATCLRTLTTVGERGGEFDGNTTTIYYPLPTGLSNTTQSKSAASVRLHIRATPETYQLGYSMPSDNATTWLTAYTASWMAPHYECRISWQGARMGMYATGSGGVMLEEAVFRNVEVVRGPY
;
A
#
# COMPACT_ATOMS: atom_id res chain seq x y z
N MET A 1 -15.62 -6.75 -2.95
CA MET A 1 -14.38 -6.24 -3.60
C MET A 1 -14.44 -4.74 -3.58
N THR A 2 -13.58 -4.08 -2.79
CA THR A 2 -13.52 -2.62 -2.74
C THR A 2 -12.56 -2.11 -3.82
N THR A 3 -13.02 -2.05 -5.06
CA THR A 3 -12.28 -1.46 -6.19
C THR A 3 -12.52 0.04 -6.34
N GLY A 4 -13.11 0.70 -5.33
CA GLY A 4 -13.37 2.13 -5.27
C GLY A 4 -12.20 2.96 -4.72
N GLY A 5 -12.40 4.26 -4.59
CA GLY A 5 -11.43 5.26 -4.16
C GLY A 5 -11.03 6.22 -5.28
N ILE A 6 -9.77 6.65 -5.27
CA ILE A 6 -9.20 7.57 -6.26
C ILE A 6 -8.73 6.79 -7.51
N PHE A 7 -9.28 7.16 -8.66
CA PHE A 7 -8.96 6.60 -9.98
C PHE A 7 -7.83 7.39 -10.65
N ALA A 8 -7.62 7.26 -11.97
CA ALA A 8 -6.49 7.87 -12.64
C ALA A 8 -6.51 9.40 -12.46
N PRO A 9 -5.43 10.00 -11.95
CA PRO A 9 -5.31 11.44 -11.87
C PRO A 9 -4.58 11.99 -13.10
N THR A 10 -4.89 13.25 -13.44
CA THR A 10 -4.13 14.05 -14.40
C THR A 10 -3.58 15.30 -13.71
N ILE A 11 -2.29 15.57 -13.91
CA ILE A 11 -1.65 16.83 -13.50
C ILE A 11 -1.38 17.72 -14.71
N ARG A 12 -1.69 19.01 -14.58
CA ARG A 12 -1.43 20.06 -15.58
C ARG A 12 -0.91 21.33 -14.91
N TYR A 13 -0.22 22.15 -15.68
CA TYR A 13 0.24 23.47 -15.25
C TYR A 13 -0.14 24.50 -16.30
N ASN A 14 -0.75 25.60 -15.86
CA ASN A 14 -1.08 26.73 -16.71
C ASN A 14 -1.00 28.05 -15.93
N HIS A 15 -0.33 29.06 -16.50
CA HIS A 15 -0.23 30.42 -15.96
C HIS A 15 0.04 30.51 -14.44
N GLY A 16 1.04 29.80 -13.92
CA GLY A 16 1.39 29.84 -12.50
C GLY A 16 0.58 28.91 -11.59
N THR A 17 -0.40 28.18 -12.13
CA THR A 17 -1.27 27.30 -11.35
C THR A 17 -1.11 25.85 -11.79
N PHE A 18 -0.97 24.95 -10.82
CA PHE A 18 -1.06 23.51 -10.99
C PHE A 18 -2.48 23.04 -10.75
N TYR A 19 -2.91 22.08 -11.56
CA TYR A 19 -4.22 21.46 -11.51
C TYR A 19 -4.03 19.95 -11.37
N ILE A 20 -4.68 19.34 -10.37
CA ILE A 20 -4.82 17.89 -10.28
C ILE A 20 -6.29 17.55 -10.42
N LEU A 21 -6.61 16.73 -11.41
CA LEU A 21 -7.94 16.18 -11.63
C LEU A 21 -7.91 14.69 -11.35
N THR A 22 -9.01 14.15 -10.84
CA THR A 22 -9.18 12.70 -10.68
C THR A 22 -10.66 12.37 -10.55
N THR A 23 -11.02 11.10 -10.68
CA THR A 23 -12.34 10.60 -10.29
C THR A 23 -12.28 9.92 -8.93
N TYR A 24 -13.25 10.20 -8.08
CA TYR A 24 -13.53 9.42 -6.88
C TYR A 24 -14.70 8.46 -7.17
N ALA A 25 -14.56 7.18 -6.92
CA ALA A 25 -15.62 6.20 -7.17
C ALA A 25 -15.88 5.34 -5.94
N ASP A 26 -17.12 5.26 -5.46
CA ASP A 26 -17.46 4.40 -4.31
C ASP A 26 -17.41 2.91 -4.70
N THR A 27 -17.87 2.57 -5.91
CA THR A 27 -17.73 1.24 -6.51
C THR A 27 -17.50 1.35 -8.02
N PHE A 28 -17.14 0.23 -8.67
CA PHE A 28 -16.85 0.21 -10.11
C PHE A 28 -18.08 0.42 -11.03
N LEU A 29 -19.32 0.46 -10.51
CA LEU A 29 -20.56 0.60 -11.30
C LEU A 29 -21.64 1.42 -10.55
N PRO A 30 -22.51 2.21 -11.22
CA PRO A 30 -22.37 2.88 -12.52
C PRO A 30 -21.84 4.33 -12.36
N PHE A 31 -21.27 4.83 -13.44
CA PHE A 31 -20.47 6.05 -13.57
C PHE A 31 -21.23 7.36 -13.23
N GLU A 32 -21.33 7.68 -11.94
CA GLU A 32 -21.79 8.98 -11.45
C GLU A 32 -20.71 10.07 -11.60
N GLN A 33 -21.15 11.33 -11.70
CA GLN A 33 -20.30 12.52 -11.85
C GLN A 33 -19.48 12.80 -10.58
N ASN A 34 -18.35 12.12 -10.44
CA ASN A 34 -17.47 12.30 -9.26
C ASN A 34 -16.05 12.68 -9.64
N SER A 35 -15.89 13.36 -10.77
CA SER A 35 -14.62 14.00 -11.11
C SER A 35 -14.42 15.24 -10.24
N ILE A 36 -13.24 15.35 -9.65
CA ILE A 36 -12.86 16.43 -8.75
C ILE A 36 -11.55 17.07 -9.21
N ILE A 37 -11.42 18.36 -8.96
CA ILE A 37 -10.22 19.15 -9.27
C ILE A 37 -9.70 19.87 -8.02
N PHE A 38 -8.36 19.89 -7.90
CA PHE A 38 -7.60 20.63 -6.91
C PHE A 38 -6.63 21.56 -7.60
N THR A 39 -6.37 22.73 -7.03
CA THR A 39 -5.36 23.66 -7.53
C THR A 39 -4.39 24.14 -6.46
N THR A 40 -3.19 24.54 -6.90
CA THR A 40 -2.17 25.19 -6.08
C THR A 40 -1.24 26.00 -6.97
N ASP A 41 -0.56 27.01 -6.43
CA ASP A 41 0.54 27.71 -7.09
C ASP A 41 1.92 27.08 -6.77
N ASP A 42 1.99 26.21 -5.75
CA ASP A 42 3.20 25.49 -5.35
C ASP A 42 2.89 24.03 -4.99
N ILE A 43 3.28 23.09 -5.86
CA ILE A 43 3.07 21.63 -5.67
C ILE A 43 3.77 21.05 -4.44
N PHE A 44 4.76 21.76 -3.89
CA PHE A 44 5.48 21.34 -2.68
C PHE A 44 4.90 21.97 -1.41
N SER A 45 4.07 23.00 -1.57
CA SER A 45 3.26 23.52 -0.48
C SER A 45 2.13 22.54 -0.22
N ASN A 46 1.91 22.14 1.03
CA ASN A 46 0.72 21.37 1.42
C ASN A 46 -0.57 22.24 1.35
N ASN A 47 -0.60 23.23 0.45
CA ASN A 47 -1.65 24.23 0.29
C ASN A 47 -2.37 24.00 -1.05
N TRP A 48 -3.32 23.09 -1.04
CA TRP A 48 -4.20 22.79 -2.16
C TRP A 48 -5.62 23.31 -1.85
N THR A 49 -6.36 23.70 -2.87
CA THR A 49 -7.77 24.06 -2.69
C THR A 49 -8.59 22.89 -2.16
N GLN A 50 -9.75 23.18 -1.57
CA GLN A 50 -10.78 22.16 -1.39
C GLN A 50 -11.20 21.60 -2.77
N PRO A 51 -11.63 20.33 -2.84
CA PRO A 51 -12.04 19.72 -4.10
C PRO A 51 -13.23 20.48 -4.69
N MET A 52 -13.16 20.79 -5.98
CA MET A 52 -14.31 21.25 -6.75
C MET A 52 -14.81 20.11 -7.64
N TYR A 53 -16.11 19.85 -7.64
CA TYR A 53 -16.72 18.83 -8.49
C TYR A 53 -16.89 19.34 -9.92
N LEU A 54 -16.64 18.47 -10.89
CA LEU A 54 -16.87 18.71 -12.30
C LEU A 54 -18.17 18.03 -12.73
N ASP A 55 -19.07 18.80 -13.34
CA ASP A 55 -20.36 18.34 -13.87
C ASP A 55 -20.14 17.61 -15.22
N GLN A 56 -19.42 16.49 -15.16
CA GLN A 56 -19.10 15.63 -16.30
C GLN A 56 -19.09 14.16 -15.86
N ALA A 57 -19.76 13.31 -16.64
CA ALA A 57 -19.79 11.88 -16.39
C ALA A 57 -18.50 11.19 -16.87
N GLY A 58 -18.24 10.01 -16.32
CA GLY A 58 -17.10 9.16 -16.69
C GLY A 58 -15.94 9.21 -15.70
N ILE A 59 -14.85 8.56 -16.10
CA ILE A 59 -13.59 8.44 -15.35
C ILE A 59 -12.45 9.15 -16.11
N ASP A 60 -11.25 9.18 -15.50
CA ASP A 60 -10.00 9.63 -16.12
C ASP A 60 -10.07 11.05 -16.71
N PRO A 61 -10.40 12.09 -15.90
CA PRO A 61 -10.52 13.45 -16.37
C PRO A 61 -9.17 14.06 -16.78
N ASP A 62 -9.18 14.86 -17.85
CA ASP A 62 -8.03 15.63 -18.33
C ASP A 62 -8.43 17.04 -18.77
N LEU A 63 -7.56 18.01 -18.50
CA LEU A 63 -7.67 19.38 -19.02
C LEU A 63 -6.63 19.64 -20.10
N PHE A 64 -7.09 20.29 -21.16
CA PHE A 64 -6.25 20.80 -22.23
C PHE A 64 -6.55 22.27 -22.50
N TRP A 65 -5.52 23.11 -22.45
CA TRP A 65 -5.60 24.51 -22.87
C TRP A 65 -5.09 24.58 -24.31
N ASP A 66 -5.97 24.96 -25.23
CA ASP A 66 -5.58 25.16 -26.62
C ASP A 66 -5.16 26.62 -26.86
N THR A 67 -4.46 26.84 -27.96
CA THR A 67 -3.88 28.10 -28.39
C THR A 67 -4.92 29.16 -28.80
N ASP A 68 -6.16 28.76 -29.06
CA ASP A 68 -7.28 29.64 -29.38
C ASP A 68 -8.02 30.16 -28.13
N GLY A 69 -7.65 29.71 -26.93
CA GLY A 69 -8.11 30.24 -25.65
C GLY A 69 -9.12 29.40 -24.84
N PRO A 70 -9.95 28.52 -25.43
CA PRO A 70 -10.75 27.56 -24.69
C PRO A 70 -9.93 26.60 -23.82
N VAL A 71 -10.60 26.09 -22.78
CA VAL A 71 -10.14 24.96 -21.99
C VAL A 71 -11.07 23.79 -22.25
N TYR A 72 -10.49 22.68 -22.66
CA TYR A 72 -11.22 21.44 -22.94
C TYR A 72 -11.11 20.50 -21.75
N LEU A 73 -12.24 19.96 -21.32
CA LEU A 73 -12.33 18.86 -20.38
C LEU A 73 -12.66 17.58 -21.15
N ASN A 74 -11.82 16.56 -20.98
CA ASN A 74 -12.04 15.24 -21.53
C ASN A 74 -12.25 14.23 -20.40
N THR A 75 -13.18 13.28 -20.59
CA THR A 75 -13.37 12.12 -19.71
C THR A 75 -13.63 10.84 -20.50
N GLY A 76 -13.24 9.70 -19.92
CA GLY A 76 -13.58 8.36 -20.35
C GLY A 76 -14.97 7.93 -19.90
N CYS A 77 -15.95 7.95 -20.81
CA CYS A 77 -17.26 7.35 -20.57
C CYS A 77 -17.37 6.01 -21.32
N PRO A 78 -17.52 4.86 -20.63
CA PRO A 78 -17.81 3.60 -21.31
C PRO A 78 -19.21 3.63 -21.94
N GLU A 79 -19.37 2.94 -23.08
CA GLU A 79 -20.53 3.00 -24.00
C GLU A 79 -21.92 2.73 -23.41
N SER A 80 -22.05 2.40 -22.12
CA SER A 80 -23.32 2.01 -21.48
C SER A 80 -24.15 3.18 -20.92
N GLY A 81 -23.80 4.45 -21.22
CA GLY A 81 -24.61 5.63 -20.89
C GLY A 81 -25.80 5.87 -21.83
N PRO A 82 -26.83 6.65 -21.43
CA PRO A 82 -28.02 6.93 -22.27
C PRO A 82 -27.70 7.67 -23.57
N GLU A 83 -26.56 8.35 -23.63
CA GLU A 83 -26.02 9.04 -24.79
C GLU A 83 -24.67 8.41 -25.12
N GLY A 84 -24.70 7.28 -25.83
CA GLY A 84 -23.51 6.57 -26.28
C GLY A 84 -22.65 7.46 -27.18
N GLY A 85 -21.61 8.03 -26.60
CA GLY A 85 -20.55 8.75 -27.30
C GLY A 85 -19.26 8.65 -26.50
N ILE A 86 -18.26 8.01 -27.07
CA ILE A 86 -16.89 8.09 -26.55
C ILE A 86 -16.41 9.52 -26.77
N THR A 87 -16.32 10.34 -25.72
CA THR A 87 -15.58 11.62 -25.75
C THR A 87 -14.07 11.42 -25.58
N HIS A 88 -13.63 10.21 -25.25
CA HIS A 88 -12.24 9.90 -24.94
C HIS A 88 -11.44 9.49 -26.18
N LEU A 89 -10.53 10.36 -26.61
CA LEU A 89 -9.45 9.96 -27.50
C LEU A 89 -8.31 9.36 -26.67
N SER A 90 -8.15 8.04 -26.74
CA SER A 90 -6.97 7.36 -26.20
C SER A 90 -6.13 6.79 -27.34
N LEU A 91 -4.83 6.98 -27.25
CA LEU A 91 -3.86 6.43 -28.22
C LEU A 91 -2.96 5.44 -27.48
N HIS A 92 -2.94 4.19 -27.95
CA HIS A 92 -2.07 3.16 -27.41
C HIS A 92 -0.72 3.21 -28.12
N PHE A 93 0.34 3.60 -27.41
CA PHE A 93 1.65 3.85 -28.02
C PHE A 93 2.69 2.76 -27.77
N ALA A 94 2.57 2.01 -26.68
CA ALA A 94 3.60 1.07 -26.28
C ALA A 94 3.05 -0.01 -25.36
N SER A 95 3.72 -1.16 -25.38
CA SER A 95 3.48 -2.25 -24.46
C SER A 95 4.78 -2.65 -23.74
N ARG A 96 4.58 -3.18 -22.53
CA ARG A 96 5.62 -3.71 -21.66
C ARG A 96 5.03 -4.87 -20.87
N TYR A 97 5.82 -5.90 -20.62
CA TYR A 97 5.49 -6.87 -19.58
C TYR A 97 5.86 -6.27 -18.22
N SER A 98 4.90 -6.21 -17.29
CA SER A 98 5.17 -5.85 -15.89
C SER A 98 6.30 -6.73 -15.33
N SER A 99 6.96 -6.30 -14.25
CA SER A 99 7.84 -7.22 -13.52
C SER A 99 7.02 -8.44 -13.06
N GLN A 100 7.25 -9.58 -13.70
CA GLN A 100 6.54 -10.82 -13.42
C GLN A 100 7.42 -11.73 -12.58
N ASN A 101 6.79 -12.43 -11.63
CA ASN A 101 7.37 -13.58 -10.98
C ASN A 101 7.47 -14.75 -11.95
N ILE A 102 8.12 -15.84 -11.51
CA ILE A 102 8.28 -17.09 -12.27
C ILE A 102 6.93 -17.70 -12.73
N ASN A 103 5.82 -17.33 -12.08
CA ASN A 103 4.47 -17.80 -12.36
C ASN A 103 3.56 -16.72 -12.98
N ASP A 104 4.10 -15.73 -13.71
CA ASP A 104 3.36 -14.66 -14.40
C ASP A 104 2.50 -13.75 -13.50
N THR A 105 2.78 -13.73 -12.20
CA THR A 105 2.10 -12.86 -11.22
C THR A 105 2.96 -11.64 -10.88
N TYR A 106 2.33 -10.51 -10.49
CA TYR A 106 3.05 -9.27 -10.18
C TYR A 106 2.52 -8.63 -8.89
N GLN A 107 3.22 -8.81 -7.78
CA GLN A 107 2.84 -8.30 -6.45
C GLN A 107 2.89 -6.77 -6.35
N LEU A 108 3.69 -6.08 -7.17
CA LEU A 108 3.90 -4.62 -7.03
C LEU A 108 2.74 -3.77 -7.56
N GLY A 109 1.78 -4.39 -8.27
CA GLY A 109 0.74 -3.66 -8.99
C GLY A 109 1.26 -3.02 -10.27
N ARG A 110 0.57 -1.97 -10.74
CA ARG A 110 1.01 -1.19 -11.91
C ARG A 110 2.12 -0.22 -11.49
N GLU A 111 3.18 -0.19 -12.26
CA GLU A 111 4.35 0.67 -12.05
C GLU A 111 4.43 1.76 -13.13
N THR A 112 5.26 2.78 -12.89
CA THR A 112 5.48 3.88 -13.83
C THR A 112 6.76 3.64 -14.63
N PHE A 113 6.69 3.80 -15.95
CA PHE A 113 7.81 3.60 -16.88
C PHE A 113 8.06 4.84 -17.72
N LEU A 114 9.29 4.99 -18.20
CA LEU A 114 9.71 6.04 -19.11
C LEU A 114 10.17 5.43 -20.44
N SER A 115 9.77 6.02 -21.56
CA SER A 115 10.15 5.58 -22.90
C SER A 115 10.34 6.79 -23.83
N PRO A 116 11.39 6.82 -24.67
CA PRO A 116 11.55 7.87 -25.67
C PRO A 116 10.46 7.75 -26.75
N VAL A 117 10.01 8.90 -27.24
CA VAL A 117 9.03 8.99 -28.33
C VAL A 117 9.64 9.81 -29.47
N THR A 118 9.62 9.27 -30.68
CA THR A 118 9.97 9.99 -31.90
C THR A 118 8.72 10.34 -32.69
N TRP A 119 8.68 11.51 -33.31
CA TRP A 119 7.59 11.93 -34.19
C TRP A 119 8.01 11.80 -35.64
N SER A 120 7.18 11.15 -36.45
CA SER A 120 7.38 11.06 -37.89
C SER A 120 7.01 12.37 -38.57
N VAL A 121 7.46 12.54 -39.83
CA VAL A 121 7.19 13.74 -40.63
C VAL A 121 5.71 13.95 -40.93
N ASP A 122 4.90 12.89 -40.91
CA ASP A 122 3.46 12.90 -41.08
C ASP A 122 2.70 13.01 -39.74
N GLY A 123 3.40 13.28 -38.63
CA GLY A 123 2.81 13.65 -37.35
C GLY A 123 2.43 12.48 -36.44
N TRP A 124 2.89 11.26 -36.73
CA TRP A 124 2.63 10.09 -35.88
C TRP A 124 3.76 9.89 -34.85
N PRO A 125 3.43 9.78 -33.56
CA PRO A 125 4.41 9.42 -32.54
C PRO A 125 4.70 7.91 -32.57
N CYS A 126 5.94 7.55 -32.26
CA CYS A 126 6.40 6.18 -32.16
C CYS A 126 7.26 6.03 -30.90
N ALA A 127 6.73 5.32 -29.90
CA ALA A 127 7.46 5.03 -28.68
C ALA A 127 8.49 3.92 -28.92
N ASN A 128 9.71 4.11 -28.39
CA ASN A 128 10.82 3.16 -28.50
C ASN A 128 11.06 2.61 -29.92
N GLY A 129 10.79 3.41 -30.96
CA GLY A 129 10.90 2.98 -32.36
C GLY A 129 10.04 1.74 -32.70
N GLY A 130 8.91 1.55 -32.01
CA GLY A 130 7.98 0.44 -32.21
C GLY A 130 8.38 -0.86 -31.50
N LYS A 131 9.47 -0.85 -30.72
CA LYS A 131 9.91 -2.00 -29.93
C LYS A 131 9.27 -2.02 -28.54
N LEU A 132 9.26 -3.19 -27.90
CA LEU A 132 8.84 -3.32 -26.50
C LEU A 132 9.69 -2.45 -25.58
N ILE A 133 9.06 -1.82 -24.59
CA ILE A 133 9.79 -1.13 -23.52
C ILE A 133 10.47 -2.17 -22.64
N THR A 134 11.76 -1.97 -22.35
CA THR A 134 12.59 -2.85 -21.54
C THR A 134 12.90 -2.24 -20.16
N PHE A 135 13.64 -2.95 -19.29
CA PHE A 135 14.18 -2.36 -18.05
C PHE A 135 15.33 -1.39 -18.36
N ASP A 136 16.18 -1.76 -19.33
CA ASP A 136 17.20 -0.88 -19.85
C ASP A 136 16.62 -0.03 -20.97
N MET A 137 16.53 1.28 -20.74
CA MET A 137 16.08 2.26 -21.73
C MET A 137 17.13 3.37 -21.85
N GLN A 138 17.17 4.02 -23.01
CA GLN A 138 18.11 5.12 -23.24
C GLN A 138 17.79 6.29 -22.29
N ASP A 139 18.81 6.74 -21.56
CA ASP A 139 18.72 7.92 -20.69
C ASP A 139 18.38 9.18 -21.54
N PRO A 140 17.44 10.03 -21.11
CA PRO A 140 17.16 11.32 -21.76
C PRO A 140 18.32 12.34 -21.70
N ASN A 141 19.48 11.97 -21.14
CA ASN A 141 20.65 12.83 -20.89
C ASN A 141 20.33 14.00 -19.95
N LEU A 142 19.50 13.74 -18.94
CA LEU A 142 19.21 14.71 -17.89
C LEU A 142 20.23 14.56 -16.75
N PRO A 143 20.56 15.63 -16.02
CA PRO A 143 21.41 15.52 -14.84
C PRO A 143 20.83 14.50 -13.86
N SER A 144 21.57 13.43 -13.60
CA SER A 144 21.17 12.44 -12.60
C SER A 144 21.26 13.06 -11.20
N GLN A 145 20.14 13.06 -10.48
CA GLN A 145 20.08 13.37 -9.06
C GLN A 145 19.41 12.21 -8.33
N SER A 146 20.15 11.13 -8.08
CA SER A 146 19.66 10.15 -7.11
C SER A 146 20.73 9.14 -6.69
N ASN A 147 21.10 9.20 -5.40
CA ASN A 147 21.56 8.02 -4.67
C ASN A 147 20.33 7.42 -4.01
N VAL A 148 19.65 6.48 -4.68
CA VAL A 148 18.60 5.69 -4.03
C VAL A 148 19.27 4.69 -3.11
N SER A 149 19.03 4.81 -1.81
CA SER A 149 19.53 3.83 -0.84
C SER A 149 18.67 2.57 -0.87
N ASN A 150 19.32 1.41 -0.90
CA ASN A 150 18.65 0.12 -0.73
C ASN A 150 18.13 -0.08 0.69
N LEU A 151 18.69 0.62 1.67
CA LEU A 151 18.22 0.65 3.04
C LEU A 151 17.43 1.93 3.30
N LEU A 152 16.18 1.77 3.72
CA LEU A 152 15.36 2.85 4.26
C LEU A 152 15.07 2.55 5.73
N VAL A 153 15.33 3.53 6.59
CA VAL A 153 15.12 3.43 8.04
C VAL A 153 14.19 4.54 8.50
N HIS A 154 13.09 4.18 9.18
CA HIS A 154 12.21 5.13 9.84
C HIS A 154 12.42 5.10 11.35
N ASN A 155 13.12 6.13 11.84
CA ASN A 155 13.43 6.34 13.26
C ASN A 155 12.42 7.26 13.97
N PHE A 156 11.40 7.75 13.25
CA PHE A 156 10.33 8.59 13.81
C PHE A 156 10.80 9.81 14.64
N LEU A 157 11.94 10.40 14.29
CA LEU A 157 12.49 11.58 14.97
C LEU A 157 11.66 12.86 14.75
N SER A 158 10.84 12.87 13.68
CA SER A 158 9.91 13.95 13.38
C SER A 158 8.56 13.69 14.06
N PRO A 159 7.93 14.68 14.71
CA PRO A 159 6.61 14.52 15.31
C PRO A 159 5.50 14.33 14.25
N SER A 160 5.78 14.65 13.00
CA SER A 160 4.89 14.43 11.86
C SER A 160 5.29 13.18 11.10
N LEU A 161 4.28 12.39 10.70
CA LEU A 161 4.48 11.23 9.85
C LEU A 161 5.02 11.67 8.48
N GLN A 162 6.10 11.03 8.06
CA GLN A 162 6.75 11.30 6.78
C GLN A 162 5.89 10.81 5.61
N LEU A 163 6.06 11.44 4.44
CA LEU A 163 5.47 10.94 3.20
C LEU A 163 5.93 9.51 2.89
N GLY A 164 5.07 8.74 2.24
CA GLY A 164 5.30 7.33 1.91
C GLY A 164 4.44 6.35 2.73
N TRP A 165 3.94 6.79 3.88
CA TRP A 165 2.93 6.06 4.65
C TRP A 165 1.52 6.37 4.16
N GLU A 166 0.67 5.35 4.08
CA GLU A 166 -0.71 5.42 3.65
C GLU A 166 -1.67 4.72 4.62
N PHE A 167 -2.95 5.10 4.53
CA PHE A 167 -4.03 4.55 5.35
C PHE A 167 -5.09 3.95 4.45
N ARG A 168 -5.85 2.98 4.99
CA ARG A 168 -7.06 2.50 4.31
C ARG A 168 -8.23 3.38 4.71
N GLY A 169 -8.88 3.99 3.71
CA GLY A 169 -10.03 4.86 3.93
C GLY A 169 -9.62 6.20 4.54
N THR A 170 -10.58 6.90 5.14
CA THR A 170 -10.35 8.17 5.83
C THR A 170 -10.56 7.95 7.32
N PRO A 171 -9.49 7.77 8.11
CA PRO A 171 -9.63 7.58 9.55
C PRO A 171 -10.41 8.75 10.17
N SER A 172 -11.52 8.46 10.83
CA SER A 172 -12.35 9.49 11.53
C SER A 172 -11.57 10.33 12.54
N ARG A 173 -10.44 9.79 13.02
CA ARG A 173 -9.39 10.47 13.76
C ARG A 173 -8.08 9.68 13.59
N PRO A 174 -6.91 10.33 13.77
CA PRO A 174 -5.65 9.61 13.80
C PRO A 174 -5.68 8.47 14.82
N ARG A 175 -5.45 7.25 14.34
CA ARG A 175 -5.26 6.05 15.18
C ARG A 175 -3.81 5.79 15.53
N TRP A 176 -2.95 6.74 15.15
CA TRP A 176 -1.52 6.72 15.31
C TRP A 176 -1.05 8.05 15.89
N ARG A 177 0.15 8.04 16.47
CA ARG A 177 0.92 9.25 16.76
C ARG A 177 2.40 8.91 16.75
N ILE A 178 3.23 9.92 16.52
CA ILE A 178 4.66 9.81 16.78
C ILE A 178 4.93 10.32 18.19
N GLU A 179 5.54 9.50 19.03
CA GLU A 179 5.89 9.84 20.40
C GLU A 179 7.17 9.10 20.82
N ASN A 180 8.14 9.82 21.39
CA ASN A 180 9.41 9.25 21.85
C ASN A 180 10.10 8.40 20.76
N ASP A 181 10.30 8.97 19.58
CA ASP A 181 10.97 8.32 18.44
C ASP A 181 10.32 6.99 18.03
N SER A 182 9.01 6.87 18.25
CA SER A 182 8.24 5.65 18.00
C SER A 182 6.91 5.97 17.32
N MET A 183 6.46 5.07 16.45
CA MET A 183 5.09 5.04 15.97
C MET A 183 4.23 4.30 17.01
N VAL A 184 3.22 4.98 17.56
CA VAL A 184 2.29 4.39 18.54
C VAL A 184 0.92 4.23 17.90
N LEU A 185 0.40 3.00 17.84
CA LEU A 185 -0.94 2.69 17.34
C LEU A 185 -1.91 2.39 18.50
N ARG A 186 -3.08 3.03 18.44
CA ARG A 186 -4.23 2.71 19.30
C ARG A 186 -5.19 1.82 18.56
N GLY A 187 -5.26 0.55 18.98
CA GLY A 187 -6.14 -0.43 18.38
C GLY A 187 -7.61 -0.01 18.43
N THR A 188 -8.37 -0.63 17.54
CA THR A 188 -9.81 -0.39 17.42
C THR A 188 -10.54 -1.71 17.45
N VAL A 189 -11.88 -1.69 17.50
CA VAL A 189 -12.69 -2.91 17.36
C VAL A 189 -12.62 -3.50 15.93
N ALA A 190 -12.24 -2.68 14.94
CA ALA A 190 -12.21 -3.07 13.54
C ALA A 190 -11.04 -4.01 13.26
N THR A 191 -11.33 -5.16 12.64
CA THR A 191 -10.32 -6.10 12.16
C THR A 191 -9.67 -5.59 10.87
N LEU A 192 -8.62 -6.28 10.44
CA LEU A 192 -8.01 -6.11 9.12
C LEU A 192 -8.93 -6.50 7.94
N SER A 193 -10.13 -7.04 8.19
CA SER A 193 -11.14 -7.26 7.14
C SER A 193 -12.24 -6.20 7.14
N ALA A 194 -12.14 -5.18 7.99
CA ALA A 194 -13.07 -4.06 7.97
C ALA A 194 -12.79 -3.15 6.76
N LEU A 195 -13.83 -2.47 6.29
CA LEU A 195 -13.69 -1.51 5.18
C LEU A 195 -13.09 -0.17 5.64
N ASP A 196 -13.24 0.17 6.91
CA ASP A 196 -12.75 1.42 7.51
C ASP A 196 -12.56 1.28 9.03
N GLY A 197 -11.98 2.30 9.67
CA GLY A 197 -11.83 2.41 11.10
C GLY A 197 -10.65 1.64 11.69
N MET A 198 -9.82 1.04 10.84
CA MET A 198 -8.64 0.27 11.24
C MET A 198 -7.55 1.17 11.82
N ALA A 199 -6.80 0.66 12.80
CA ALA A 199 -5.50 1.24 13.15
C ALA A 199 -4.43 0.52 12.33
N LEU A 200 -4.26 0.98 11.10
CA LEU A 200 -3.42 0.38 10.08
C LEU A 200 -2.61 1.48 9.38
N VAL A 201 -1.29 1.30 9.30
CA VAL A 201 -0.37 2.20 8.61
C VAL A 201 0.46 1.36 7.64
N LEU A 202 0.40 1.68 6.35
CA LEU A 202 0.96 0.89 5.26
C LEU A 202 2.03 1.68 4.50
N GLY A 203 3.01 0.99 3.94
CA GLY A 203 3.94 1.49 2.95
C GLY A 203 3.94 0.57 1.74
N LYS A 204 4.15 1.13 0.55
CA LYS A 204 4.18 0.36 -0.70
C LYS A 204 5.39 -0.58 -0.72
N GLN A 205 5.18 -1.81 -1.19
CA GLN A 205 6.28 -2.65 -1.63
C GLN A 205 6.74 -2.15 -3.01
N ASP A 206 8.00 -1.76 -3.14
CA ASP A 206 8.57 -1.12 -4.34
C ASP A 206 9.72 -1.93 -4.98
N ALA A 207 9.96 -3.14 -4.48
CA ALA A 207 10.93 -4.10 -5.02
C ALA A 207 10.43 -5.55 -4.84
N LEU A 208 10.84 -6.46 -5.72
CA LEU A 208 10.50 -7.89 -5.60
C LEU A 208 11.23 -8.56 -4.45
N PHE A 209 12.52 -8.22 -4.27
CA PHE A 209 13.30 -8.55 -3.08
C PHE A 209 13.14 -7.43 -2.06
N TYR A 210 12.38 -7.68 -1.00
CA TYR A 210 11.98 -6.64 -0.06
C TYR A 210 11.86 -7.22 1.35
N ASP A 211 12.76 -6.84 2.24
CA ASP A 211 12.72 -7.20 3.65
C ASP A 211 12.16 -6.03 4.46
N PHE A 212 11.03 -6.22 5.12
CA PHE A 212 10.41 -5.27 6.05
C PHE A 212 10.56 -5.77 7.48
N SER A 213 11.11 -4.96 8.37
CA SER A 213 11.24 -5.34 9.77
C SER A 213 10.98 -4.19 10.73
N VAL A 214 10.47 -4.52 11.92
CA VAL A 214 10.11 -3.54 12.94
C VAL A 214 10.38 -4.07 14.33
N ASP A 215 10.88 -3.20 15.20
CA ASP A 215 10.97 -3.45 16.63
C ASP A 215 9.64 -3.11 17.29
N MET A 216 9.04 -4.08 17.97
CA MET A 216 7.69 -3.96 18.51
C MET A 216 7.64 -4.25 20.00
N SER A 217 6.87 -3.44 20.72
CA SER A 217 6.44 -3.70 22.09
C SER A 217 4.92 -3.63 22.20
N PHE A 218 4.31 -4.67 22.77
CA PHE A 218 2.88 -4.73 23.03
C PHE A 218 2.58 -5.76 24.11
N ASN A 219 1.65 -5.46 25.02
CA ASN A 219 1.25 -6.35 26.10
C ASN A 219 -0.26 -6.63 26.03
N PRO A 220 -0.70 -7.71 25.36
CA PRO A 220 -2.11 -8.01 25.21
C PRO A 220 -2.74 -8.44 26.54
N THR A 221 -3.80 -7.75 26.95
CA THR A 221 -4.58 -8.07 28.17
C THR A 221 -5.79 -8.95 27.94
N LEU A 222 -6.22 -9.15 26.68
CA LEU A 222 -7.32 -10.04 26.30
C LEU A 222 -6.91 -10.92 25.10
N PRO A 223 -7.53 -12.11 24.91
CA PRO A 223 -7.19 -12.99 23.79
C PRO A 223 -7.48 -12.39 22.41
N THR A 224 -8.35 -11.40 22.34
CA THR A 224 -8.72 -10.70 21.10
C THR A 224 -7.76 -9.55 20.77
N HIS A 225 -6.90 -9.14 21.71
CA HIS A 225 -5.93 -8.08 21.49
C HIS A 225 -4.79 -8.61 20.62
N GLU A 226 -4.59 -7.97 19.47
CA GLU A 226 -3.51 -8.27 18.56
C GLU A 226 -2.87 -7.00 18.01
N ALA A 227 -1.55 -7.05 17.86
CA ALA A 227 -0.81 -6.01 17.16
C ALA A 227 0.47 -6.59 16.56
N GLY A 228 0.85 -6.11 15.38
CA GLY A 228 1.97 -6.67 14.63
C GLY A 228 2.17 -6.00 13.28
N ILE A 229 2.74 -6.77 12.35
CA ILE A 229 2.96 -6.34 10.97
C ILE A 229 2.18 -7.20 9.97
N VAL A 230 1.90 -6.60 8.83
CA VAL A 230 1.05 -7.16 7.78
C VAL A 230 1.69 -7.00 6.41
N ALA A 231 1.67 -8.08 5.62
CA ALA A 231 1.75 -8.03 4.17
C ALA A 231 0.30 -7.92 3.64
N TRP A 232 -0.03 -6.82 3.00
CA TRP A 232 -1.40 -6.42 2.70
C TRP A 232 -1.63 -6.20 1.21
N VAL A 233 -2.66 -6.83 0.65
CA VAL A 233 -3.23 -6.43 -0.64
C VAL A 233 -4.53 -5.66 -0.40
N ASN A 234 -5.47 -6.27 0.32
CA ASN A 234 -6.77 -5.68 0.68
C ASN A 234 -7.40 -6.38 1.90
N ASP A 235 -8.63 -5.98 2.23
CA ASP A 235 -9.44 -6.49 3.35
C ASP A 235 -9.73 -8.00 3.29
N LEU A 236 -9.62 -8.60 2.10
CA LEU A 236 -9.82 -10.03 1.87
C LEU A 236 -8.50 -10.81 1.77
N TYR A 237 -7.38 -10.15 1.47
CA TYR A 237 -6.11 -10.81 1.21
C TYR A 237 -4.98 -10.09 1.93
N HIS A 238 -4.55 -10.68 3.05
CA HIS A 238 -3.44 -10.19 3.84
C HIS A 238 -2.86 -11.30 4.73
N ASN A 239 -1.60 -11.16 5.09
CA ASN A 239 -0.86 -12.11 5.91
C ASN A 239 -0.17 -11.36 7.03
N THR A 240 -0.22 -11.88 8.25
CA THR A 240 0.20 -11.16 9.45
C THR A 240 1.10 -12.01 10.33
N ILE A 241 2.02 -11.34 11.02
CA ILE A 241 2.72 -11.86 12.20
C ILE A 241 2.56 -10.84 13.32
N PHE A 242 2.15 -11.29 14.50
CA PHE A 242 1.70 -10.39 15.56
C PHE A 242 1.76 -11.02 16.95
N LEU A 243 1.71 -10.16 17.96
CA LEU A 243 1.70 -10.53 19.36
C LEU A 243 0.26 -10.67 19.87
N VAL A 244 0.00 -11.75 20.60
CA VAL A 244 -1.28 -12.09 21.24
C VAL A 244 -1.07 -12.68 22.63
N GLN A 245 -2.13 -12.78 23.42
CA GLN A 245 -2.11 -13.62 24.62
C GLN A 245 -2.03 -15.10 24.22
N CYS A 246 -1.20 -15.88 24.90
CA CYS A 246 -1.11 -17.32 24.64
C CYS A 246 -2.43 -18.02 24.98
N GLN A 247 -2.88 -18.98 24.15
CA GLN A 247 -4.15 -19.70 24.36
C GLN A 247 -4.22 -20.41 25.72
N ASP A 248 -3.11 -21.02 26.14
CA ASP A 248 -3.06 -21.84 27.36
C ASP A 248 -2.51 -21.10 28.58
N GLN A 249 -2.13 -19.82 28.44
CA GLN A 249 -1.48 -19.03 29.50
C GLN A 249 -1.93 -17.57 29.45
N THR A 250 -2.82 -17.19 30.37
CA THR A 250 -3.39 -15.83 30.43
C THR A 250 -2.37 -14.73 30.78
N ASN A 251 -1.17 -15.06 31.26
CA ASN A 251 -0.15 -14.06 31.60
C ASN A 251 1.08 -14.12 30.68
N ALA A 252 0.97 -14.84 29.56
CA ALA A 252 2.05 -14.97 28.59
C ALA A 252 1.65 -14.38 27.24
N THR A 253 2.65 -13.80 26.58
CA THR A 253 2.53 -13.27 25.22
C THR A 253 3.15 -14.27 24.24
N CYS A 254 2.42 -14.57 23.16
CA CYS A 254 2.82 -15.47 22.10
C CYS A 254 2.89 -14.71 20.77
N LEU A 255 3.73 -15.20 19.86
CA LEU A 255 3.64 -14.83 18.44
C LEU A 255 2.62 -15.72 17.73
N ARG A 256 1.86 -15.11 16.82
CA ARG A 256 0.90 -15.77 15.95
C ARG A 256 1.11 -15.30 14.52
N THR A 257 1.11 -16.25 13.58
CA THR A 257 0.96 -15.95 12.15
C THR A 257 -0.47 -16.24 11.72
N LEU A 258 -1.02 -15.38 10.86
CA LEU A 258 -2.35 -15.56 10.29
C LEU A 258 -2.33 -15.19 8.81
N THR A 259 -2.80 -16.13 8.01
CA THR A 259 -3.05 -15.93 6.58
C THR A 259 -4.55 -15.77 6.35
N THR A 260 -4.96 -14.60 5.91
CA THR A 260 -6.35 -14.28 5.57
C THR A 260 -6.54 -14.39 4.07
N VAL A 261 -7.45 -15.28 3.68
CA VAL A 261 -7.92 -15.43 2.31
C VAL A 261 -9.44 -15.32 2.32
N GLY A 262 -9.97 -14.30 1.67
CA GLY A 262 -11.41 -14.06 1.60
C GLY A 262 -12.11 -15.14 0.80
N GLU A 263 -13.34 -15.49 1.22
CA GLU A 263 -14.17 -16.48 0.55
C GLU A 263 -14.54 -16.10 -0.89
N ARG A 264 -14.55 -17.11 -1.76
CA ARG A 264 -15.31 -17.10 -3.02
C ARG A 264 -16.27 -18.30 -2.97
N GLY A 265 -17.58 -18.07 -2.97
CA GLY A 265 -18.57 -19.14 -3.17
C GLY A 265 -18.55 -20.28 -2.14
N GLY A 266 -18.00 -20.07 -0.95
CA GLY A 266 -17.97 -21.08 0.13
C GLY A 266 -16.81 -22.07 0.11
N GLU A 267 -15.83 -21.94 -0.81
CA GLU A 267 -14.59 -22.71 -0.74
C GLU A 267 -13.43 -21.82 -0.24
N PHE A 268 -12.87 -22.23 0.91
CA PHE A 268 -11.63 -21.70 1.47
C PHE A 268 -10.45 -22.20 0.62
N ASP A 269 -9.61 -21.29 0.13
CA ASP A 269 -8.36 -21.64 -0.58
C ASP A 269 -7.23 -22.03 0.39
N GLY A 270 -7.56 -22.83 1.41
CA GLY A 270 -6.61 -23.36 2.39
C GLY A 270 -7.05 -23.21 3.84
N ASN A 271 -6.41 -23.98 4.73
CA ASN A 271 -6.62 -23.87 6.17
C ASN A 271 -5.90 -22.64 6.72
N THR A 272 -6.60 -21.85 7.55
CA THR A 272 -5.99 -20.86 8.44
C THR A 272 -4.95 -21.54 9.31
N THR A 273 -3.68 -21.42 8.94
CA THR A 273 -2.59 -22.04 9.70
C THR A 273 -2.20 -21.07 10.79
N THR A 274 -2.64 -21.37 12.01
CA THR A 274 -2.28 -20.61 13.21
C THR A 274 -1.21 -21.39 13.94
N ILE A 275 -0.01 -20.82 14.08
CA ILE A 275 1.05 -21.41 14.90
C ILE A 275 1.38 -20.43 16.02
N TYR A 276 1.31 -20.93 17.26
CA TYR A 276 1.68 -20.17 18.46
C TYR A 276 3.12 -20.47 18.83
N TYR A 277 3.90 -19.41 19.03
CA TYR A 277 5.27 -19.53 19.54
C TYR A 277 5.35 -18.79 20.88
N PRO A 278 5.51 -19.49 22.01
CA PRO A 278 5.70 -18.82 23.28
C PRO A 278 7.01 -18.05 23.24
N LEU A 279 6.96 -16.76 23.56
CA LEU A 279 8.18 -15.97 23.73
C LEU A 279 8.94 -16.45 24.98
N PRO A 280 10.30 -16.41 25.00
CA PRO A 280 11.09 -16.84 26.14
C PRO A 280 10.60 -16.19 27.46
N THR A 281 10.48 -17.00 28.51
CA THR A 281 10.06 -16.57 29.84
C THR A 281 11.04 -15.54 30.42
N GLY A 282 10.53 -14.39 30.88
CA GLY A 282 11.32 -13.26 31.39
C GLY A 282 10.99 -11.92 30.74
N LEU A 283 10.25 -11.95 29.62
CA LEU A 283 9.79 -10.75 28.90
C LEU A 283 8.46 -10.18 29.44
N SER A 284 7.67 -10.97 30.20
CA SER A 284 6.32 -10.57 30.63
C SER A 284 6.17 -10.11 32.09
N ASN A 285 7.24 -9.98 32.90
CA ASN A 285 7.09 -9.67 34.34
C ASN A 285 8.14 -8.70 34.92
N THR A 286 8.25 -7.49 34.37
CA THR A 286 8.69 -6.35 35.19
C THR A 286 7.74 -5.18 35.02
N THR A 287 6.84 -5.05 35.99
CA THR A 287 6.24 -3.77 36.34
C THR A 287 7.36 -2.73 36.48
N GLN A 288 7.27 -1.63 35.72
CA GLN A 288 8.09 -0.40 35.84
C GLN A 288 9.41 -0.26 35.04
N SER A 289 9.58 -0.87 33.86
CA SER A 289 10.59 -0.35 32.93
C SER A 289 10.00 -0.06 31.55
N LYS A 290 10.25 1.15 31.03
CA LYS A 290 9.97 1.62 29.65
C LYS A 290 10.70 0.79 28.57
N SER A 291 11.28 -0.33 28.93
CA SER A 291 12.00 -1.31 28.12
C SER A 291 11.26 -2.64 28.21
N ALA A 292 10.00 -2.67 27.75
CA ALA A 292 9.37 -3.94 27.43
C ALA A 292 10.21 -4.62 26.35
N ALA A 293 10.47 -5.90 26.54
CA ALA A 293 10.82 -6.87 25.50
C ALA A 293 10.48 -6.40 24.07
N SER A 294 11.48 -5.93 23.32
CA SER A 294 11.29 -5.58 21.92
C SER A 294 11.50 -6.85 21.10
N VAL A 295 10.44 -7.43 20.55
CA VAL A 295 10.59 -8.45 19.50
C VAL A 295 10.77 -7.72 18.18
N ARG A 296 11.69 -8.19 17.33
CA ARG A 296 11.76 -7.70 15.96
C ARG A 296 10.95 -8.62 15.07
N LEU A 297 9.93 -8.10 14.42
CA LEU A 297 9.11 -8.82 13.45
C LEU A 297 9.65 -8.60 12.05
N HIS A 298 9.58 -9.63 11.20
CA HIS A 298 10.13 -9.62 9.85
C HIS A 298 9.12 -10.16 8.84
N ILE A 299 9.06 -9.49 7.69
CA ILE A 299 8.48 -10.00 6.44
C ILE A 299 9.58 -9.95 5.39
N ARG A 300 9.92 -11.10 4.80
CA ARG A 300 10.83 -11.19 3.65
C ARG A 300 10.03 -11.52 2.41
N ALA A 301 10.12 -10.69 1.39
CA ALA A 301 9.55 -10.95 0.07
C ALA A 301 10.65 -11.27 -0.93
N THR A 302 10.37 -12.26 -1.76
CA THR A 302 11.14 -12.67 -2.95
C THR A 302 10.17 -12.81 -4.12
N PRO A 303 10.66 -12.97 -5.37
CA PRO A 303 9.78 -13.27 -6.50
C PRO A 303 8.92 -14.53 -6.33
N GLU A 304 9.34 -15.48 -5.49
CA GLU A 304 8.63 -16.76 -5.33
C GLU A 304 7.80 -16.82 -4.06
N THR A 305 8.29 -16.24 -2.97
CA THR A 305 7.73 -16.47 -1.63
C THR A 305 7.76 -15.21 -0.77
N TYR A 306 6.84 -15.20 0.19
CA TYR A 306 6.90 -14.35 1.37
C TYR A 306 7.17 -15.23 2.57
N GLN A 307 7.99 -14.75 3.51
CA GLN A 307 8.28 -15.42 4.77
C GLN A 307 7.98 -14.47 5.93
N LEU A 308 7.34 -15.00 6.97
CA LEU A 308 7.04 -14.31 8.21
C LEU A 308 7.93 -14.86 9.31
N GLY A 309 8.60 -13.97 10.05
CA GLY A 309 9.58 -14.38 11.06
C GLY A 309 9.78 -13.36 12.15
N TYR A 310 10.56 -13.74 13.15
CA TYR A 310 10.92 -12.86 14.26
C TYR A 310 12.38 -13.07 14.67
N SER A 311 12.93 -12.10 15.40
CA SER A 311 14.17 -12.24 16.14
C SER A 311 14.09 -11.51 17.46
N MET A 312 14.65 -12.10 18.51
CA MET A 312 14.86 -11.44 19.79
C MET A 312 16.15 -10.61 19.76
N PRO A 313 16.32 -9.61 20.65
CA PRO A 313 17.53 -8.79 20.70
C PRO A 313 18.82 -9.58 20.92
N SER A 314 18.72 -10.75 21.55
CA SER A 314 19.84 -11.67 21.78
C SER A 314 20.13 -12.64 20.63
N ASP A 315 19.25 -12.68 19.62
CA ASP A 315 19.35 -13.68 18.56
C ASP A 315 20.37 -13.25 17.50
N ASN A 316 21.13 -14.22 16.99
CA ASN A 316 22.08 -13.98 15.89
C ASN A 316 21.45 -14.17 14.50
N ALA A 317 20.19 -14.63 14.43
CA ALA A 317 19.50 -14.92 13.18
C ALA A 317 17.98 -14.83 13.35
N THR A 318 17.27 -14.54 12.25
CA THR A 318 15.81 -14.56 12.18
C THR A 318 15.27 -16.00 12.21
N THR A 319 14.27 -16.24 13.05
CA THR A 319 13.48 -17.46 13.04
C THR A 319 12.27 -17.28 12.13
N TRP A 320 12.22 -18.03 11.03
CA TRP A 320 11.09 -18.03 10.08
C TRP A 320 10.02 -19.04 10.51
N LEU A 321 8.77 -18.57 10.58
CA LEU A 321 7.65 -19.33 11.14
C LEU A 321 6.69 -19.84 10.07
N THR A 322 6.55 -19.09 8.99
CA THR A 322 5.58 -19.36 7.93
C THR A 322 6.14 -18.84 6.63
N ALA A 323 5.89 -19.56 5.54
CA ALA A 323 6.17 -19.10 4.19
C ALA A 323 4.96 -19.41 3.29
N TYR A 324 4.70 -18.54 2.33
CA TYR A 324 3.62 -18.70 1.35
C TYR A 324 4.04 -18.15 -0.01
N THR A 325 3.36 -18.58 -1.07
CA THR A 325 3.67 -18.17 -2.45
C THR A 325 3.40 -16.68 -2.67
N ALA A 326 4.29 -16.01 -3.41
CA ALA A 326 4.16 -14.59 -3.76
C ALA A 326 2.91 -14.30 -4.61
N SER A 327 2.37 -15.31 -5.32
CA SER A 327 1.14 -15.16 -6.10
C SER A 327 -0.07 -14.74 -5.26
N TRP A 328 -0.09 -15.04 -3.95
CA TRP A 328 -1.18 -14.62 -3.05
C TRP A 328 -1.18 -13.12 -2.76
N MET A 329 -0.06 -12.46 -3.05
CA MET A 329 0.11 -11.02 -2.91
C MET A 329 -0.10 -10.29 -4.25
N ALA A 330 -0.45 -11.02 -5.31
CA ALA A 330 -0.69 -10.42 -6.62
C ALA A 330 -2.08 -9.75 -6.67
N PRO A 331 -2.18 -8.53 -7.22
CA PRO A 331 -3.45 -7.82 -7.38
C PRO A 331 -4.41 -8.55 -8.32
N HIS A 332 -3.84 -9.20 -9.34
CA HIS A 332 -4.54 -10.00 -10.33
C HIS A 332 -4.04 -11.43 -10.23
N TYR A 333 -4.86 -12.28 -9.63
CA TYR A 333 -4.58 -13.71 -9.52
C TYR A 333 -5.89 -14.48 -9.69
N GLU A 334 -5.91 -15.38 -10.66
CA GLU A 334 -7.10 -16.11 -11.11
C GLU A 334 -8.26 -15.18 -11.49
N CYS A 335 -9.16 -14.96 -10.54
CA CYS A 335 -10.39 -14.23 -10.69
C CYS A 335 -10.45 -12.97 -9.80
N ARG A 336 -9.37 -12.70 -9.06
CA ARG A 336 -9.21 -11.51 -8.21
C ARG A 336 -8.81 -10.33 -9.10
N ILE A 337 -9.46 -9.19 -8.90
CA ILE A 337 -9.11 -7.95 -9.57
C ILE A 337 -8.92 -6.88 -8.49
N SER A 338 -7.67 -6.47 -8.29
CA SER A 338 -7.28 -5.35 -7.46
C SER A 338 -6.41 -4.42 -8.29
N TRP A 339 -6.67 -3.11 -8.24
CA TRP A 339 -5.87 -2.12 -8.94
C TRP A 339 -4.65 -1.65 -8.13
N GLN A 340 -4.36 -2.35 -7.03
CA GLN A 340 -3.40 -1.96 -6.01
C GLN A 340 -2.34 -3.05 -5.80
N GLY A 341 -1.07 -2.66 -5.73
CA GLY A 341 0.03 -3.56 -5.37
C GLY A 341 0.07 -3.93 -3.89
N ALA A 342 0.95 -4.85 -3.53
CA ALA A 342 1.22 -5.26 -2.16
C ALA A 342 1.85 -4.13 -1.33
N ARG A 343 1.56 -4.16 -0.03
CA ARG A 343 2.02 -3.21 0.97
C ARG A 343 2.55 -3.95 2.17
N MET A 344 3.48 -3.34 2.88
CA MET A 344 3.90 -3.77 4.20
C MET A 344 3.45 -2.74 5.22
N GLY A 345 3.04 -3.17 6.40
CA GLY A 345 2.59 -2.20 7.39
C GLY A 345 2.52 -2.71 8.81
N MET A 346 2.12 -1.80 9.67
CA MET A 346 1.94 -1.99 11.10
C MET A 346 0.46 -1.84 11.42
N TYR A 347 -0.04 -2.65 12.34
CA TYR A 347 -1.44 -2.59 12.74
C TYR A 347 -1.65 -2.95 14.21
N ALA A 348 -2.80 -2.55 14.73
CA ALA A 348 -3.26 -2.94 16.06
C ALA A 348 -4.79 -3.04 16.09
N THR A 349 -5.35 -4.09 16.70
CA THR A 349 -6.79 -4.27 16.80
C THR A 349 -7.18 -5.09 18.03
N GLY A 350 -8.33 -4.78 18.61
CA GLY A 350 -8.95 -5.58 19.64
C GLY A 350 -9.85 -6.69 19.09
N SER A 351 -9.92 -6.83 17.76
CA SER A 351 -10.68 -7.87 17.03
C SER A 351 -12.10 -8.05 17.56
N GLY A 352 -12.92 -7.00 17.43
CA GLY A 352 -14.28 -6.91 17.97
C GLY A 352 -14.35 -6.42 19.42
N GLY A 353 -13.24 -6.47 20.17
CA GLY A 353 -13.12 -5.96 21.54
C GLY A 353 -12.50 -4.56 21.63
N VAL A 354 -12.72 -3.89 22.77
CA VAL A 354 -12.05 -2.63 23.09
C VAL A 354 -10.62 -2.91 23.51
N MET A 355 -9.66 -2.26 22.85
CA MET A 355 -8.23 -2.35 23.18
C MET A 355 -7.74 -1.01 23.71
N LEU A 356 -7.37 -0.98 24.99
CA LEU A 356 -6.78 0.21 25.64
C LEU A 356 -5.25 0.20 25.59
N GLU A 357 -4.66 -0.99 25.48
CA GLU A 357 -3.22 -1.17 25.36
C GLU A 357 -2.74 -0.64 24.01
N GLU A 358 -1.61 0.07 24.03
CA GLU A 358 -1.03 0.66 22.84
C GLU A 358 0.08 -0.25 22.30
N ALA A 359 0.14 -0.36 20.97
CA ALA A 359 1.23 -1.03 20.29
C ALA A 359 2.27 0.01 19.89
N VAL A 360 3.54 -0.25 20.21
CA VAL A 360 4.63 0.68 19.94
C VAL A 360 5.63 0.05 18.97
N PHE A 361 5.93 0.78 17.91
CA PHE A 361 6.76 0.36 16.79
C PHE A 361 7.96 1.31 16.64
N ARG A 362 9.16 0.74 16.47
CA ARG A 362 10.45 1.43 16.39
C ARG A 362 11.32 0.82 15.31
N ASN A 363 12.36 1.54 14.89
CA ASN A 363 13.40 1.03 13.99
C ASN A 363 12.83 0.26 12.81
N VAL A 364 11.86 0.87 12.11
CA VAL A 364 11.27 0.25 10.92
C VAL A 364 12.32 0.32 9.83
N GLU A 365 12.70 -0.85 9.31
CA GLU A 365 13.68 -0.99 8.25
C GLU A 365 13.06 -1.66 7.04
N VAL A 366 13.40 -1.10 5.88
CA VAL A 366 13.13 -1.67 4.56
C VAL A 366 14.47 -1.89 3.87
N VAL A 367 14.77 -3.14 3.53
CA VAL A 367 15.93 -3.49 2.71
C VAL A 367 15.44 -3.98 1.35
N ARG A 368 15.83 -3.25 0.31
CA ARG A 368 15.57 -3.60 -1.09
C ARG A 368 16.73 -4.42 -1.63
N GLY A 369 16.42 -5.56 -2.21
CA GLY A 369 17.38 -6.35 -2.96
C GLY A 369 17.59 -5.81 -4.38
N PRO A 370 18.51 -6.42 -5.14
CA PRO A 370 18.68 -6.09 -6.55
C PRO A 370 17.39 -6.34 -7.33
N TYR A 371 17.17 -5.53 -8.38
CA TYR A 371 16.09 -5.70 -9.34
C TYR A 371 16.27 -6.94 -10.21
#